data_AF-A0A8T4FRX8-F1
#
_entry.id   AF-A0A8T4FRX8-F1
#
_cell.length_a   1.000
_cell.length_b   1.000
_cell.length_c   1.000
_cell.angle_alpha   90.00
_cell.angle_beta   90.00
_cell.angle_gamma   90.00
#
_symmetry.space_group_name_H-M   'P 1'
#
loop_
_entity.id
_entity.type
_entity.pdbx_description
1 polymer ?
#
loop_
_entity_poly.entity_id
_entity_poly.type
_entity_poly.pdbx_seq_one_letter_code
_entity_poly.pdbx_strand_id
1 'polypeptide(L)'
;LDVDSDIILDAKLGMGSDDLTGVYKTSGVLANDTSFGVGYAPYSITDRLTLETEEYINGVMKKKLPETGQDVKVMCSRVDDKITMTIACAMVDKYIPDPSHYRSAIEQMYDLVTDNALKIIGDENVDYKLEINTGDNYDNGVYYLTCTGLSQEMGDDGSVGRGNRCNGLITPYRPMSMEATSGKNPITHIGKIYNVMSKIIAEEVAQKVTNEAEIRVRLLSQIGKPVSQPLNASIQIVLPDAEKDPHLAGWRSDAESIAEYWLDNVDKVSDMIIDGKVRTF
;
A
#
# COMPACT_ATOMS: atom_id res chain seq x y z
N LEU A 1 -11.20 -2.12 20.68
CA LEU A 1 -11.21 -3.59 20.51
C LEU A 1 -10.52 -4.23 21.70
N ASP A 2 -11.24 -5.01 22.48
CA ASP A 2 -10.68 -5.96 23.44
C ASP A 2 -10.59 -7.34 22.78
N VAL A 3 -9.37 -7.85 22.61
CA VAL A 3 -9.14 -9.11 21.88
C VAL A 3 -9.69 -10.32 22.65
N ASP A 4 -9.83 -10.23 23.97
CA ASP A 4 -10.29 -11.34 24.80
C ASP A 4 -11.83 -11.45 24.82
N SER A 5 -12.55 -10.32 24.69
CA SER A 5 -14.02 -10.29 24.73
C SER A 5 -14.68 -10.11 23.37
N ASP A 6 -14.06 -9.36 22.45
CA ASP A 6 -14.70 -8.93 21.21
C ASP A 6 -14.36 -9.83 20.01
N ILE A 7 -13.35 -10.70 20.16
CA ILE A 7 -12.83 -11.55 19.07
C ILE A 7 -12.85 -13.02 19.46
N ILE A 8 -13.32 -13.86 18.52
CA ILE A 8 -13.13 -15.32 18.58
C ILE A 8 -12.07 -15.69 17.55
N LEU A 9 -10.91 -16.16 18.01
CA LEU A 9 -9.84 -16.64 17.14
C LEU A 9 -9.96 -18.16 16.95
N ASP A 10 -10.23 -18.60 15.71
CA ASP A 10 -10.19 -20.01 15.30
C ASP A 10 -9.04 -20.22 14.29
N ALA A 11 -8.33 -21.34 14.41
CA ALA A 11 -7.18 -21.66 13.57
C ALA A 11 -7.35 -23.02 12.89
N LYS A 12 -7.50 -23.00 11.56
CA LYS A 12 -7.66 -24.20 10.72
C LYS A 12 -6.53 -24.28 9.70
N LEU A 13 -5.41 -24.89 10.11
CA LEU A 13 -4.21 -25.06 9.28
C LEU A 13 -4.07 -26.51 8.79
N GLY A 14 -3.92 -26.69 7.48
CA GLY A 14 -3.56 -27.97 6.87
C GLY A 14 -2.04 -28.13 6.69
N MET A 15 -1.60 -29.33 6.33
CA MET A 15 -0.22 -29.56 5.89
C MET A 15 -0.06 -29.17 4.41
N GLY A 16 1.12 -28.65 4.04
CA GLY A 16 1.47 -28.42 2.64
C GLY A 16 1.53 -29.74 1.86
N SER A 17 1.24 -29.69 0.56
CA SER A 17 1.28 -30.87 -0.30
C SER A 17 2.71 -31.38 -0.53
N ASP A 18 2.85 -32.69 -0.77
CA ASP A 18 4.16 -33.33 -0.88
C ASP A 18 5.02 -32.76 -2.03
N ASP A 19 4.38 -32.38 -3.14
CA ASP A 19 5.02 -31.77 -4.31
C ASP A 19 5.60 -30.37 -4.00
N LEU A 20 4.78 -29.48 -3.41
CA LEU A 20 5.21 -28.12 -3.06
C LEU A 20 6.23 -28.09 -1.92
N THR A 21 6.06 -28.97 -0.92
CA THR A 21 7.08 -29.14 0.12
C THR A 21 8.35 -29.76 -0.45
N GLY A 22 8.26 -30.59 -1.49
CA GLY A 22 9.39 -31.11 -2.25
C GLY A 22 10.22 -29.99 -2.89
N VAL A 23 9.58 -29.04 -3.59
CA VAL A 23 10.26 -27.85 -4.16
C VAL A 23 10.96 -27.02 -3.08
N TYR A 24 10.37 -26.92 -1.89
CA TYR A 24 10.99 -26.24 -0.76
C TYR A 24 12.20 -27.01 -0.19
N LYS A 25 12.17 -28.34 -0.21
CA LYS A 25 13.19 -29.22 0.38
C LYS A 25 14.36 -29.53 -0.58
N THR A 26 14.26 -29.17 -1.86
CA THR A 26 15.37 -29.32 -2.82
C THR A 26 16.55 -28.42 -2.47
N SER A 27 17.75 -28.76 -2.94
CA SER A 27 18.95 -27.94 -2.75
C SER A 27 18.84 -26.62 -3.54
N GLY A 28 18.55 -25.52 -2.84
CA GLY A 28 18.48 -24.16 -3.39
C GLY A 28 17.18 -23.44 -3.06
N VAL A 29 17.16 -22.12 -3.23
CA VAL A 29 15.94 -21.29 -3.05
C VAL A 29 15.23 -21.19 -4.39
N LEU A 30 14.26 -22.09 -4.62
CA LEU A 30 13.48 -22.15 -5.85
C LEU A 30 12.14 -21.43 -5.69
N ALA A 31 11.67 -20.83 -6.78
CA ALA A 31 10.35 -20.24 -6.87
C ALA A 31 9.28 -21.31 -6.65
N ASN A 32 8.39 -21.07 -5.70
CA ASN A 32 7.29 -21.98 -5.36
C ASN A 32 6.12 -21.94 -6.34
N ASP A 33 6.07 -20.94 -7.22
CA ASP A 33 4.95 -20.67 -8.11
C ASP A 33 5.41 -19.89 -9.36
N THR A 34 4.56 -19.83 -10.38
CA THR A 34 4.69 -18.97 -11.57
C THR A 34 3.78 -17.76 -11.39
N SER A 35 4.28 -16.74 -10.72
CA SER A 35 3.57 -15.48 -10.43
C SER A 35 4.50 -14.28 -10.61
N PHE A 36 3.98 -13.07 -10.38
CA PHE A 36 4.68 -11.83 -10.69
C PHE A 36 4.55 -10.77 -9.59
N GLY A 37 5.60 -9.97 -9.43
CA GLY A 37 5.59 -8.77 -8.59
C GLY A 37 5.58 -7.50 -9.43
N VAL A 38 4.98 -6.44 -8.89
CA VAL A 38 4.90 -5.13 -9.55
C VAL A 38 5.20 -4.03 -8.54
N GLY A 39 6.03 -3.07 -8.95
CA GLY A 39 6.32 -1.86 -8.20
C GLY A 39 6.43 -0.66 -9.12
N TYR A 40 6.21 0.53 -8.57
CA TYR A 40 6.43 1.78 -9.28
C TYR A 40 6.90 2.87 -8.32
N ALA A 41 7.61 3.85 -8.87
CA ALA A 41 8.06 5.05 -8.18
C ALA A 41 8.36 6.16 -9.20
N PRO A 42 8.34 7.45 -8.81
CA PRO A 42 7.84 7.94 -7.54
C PRO A 42 6.31 7.81 -7.45
N TYR A 43 5.77 8.00 -6.25
CA TYR A 43 4.34 8.22 -6.08
C TYR A 43 3.94 9.56 -6.68
N SER A 44 2.79 9.58 -7.35
CA SER A 44 2.17 10.84 -7.77
C SER A 44 1.73 11.64 -6.54
N ILE A 45 1.41 12.92 -6.72
CA ILE A 45 0.86 13.72 -5.62
C ILE A 45 -0.44 13.13 -5.06
N THR A 46 -1.28 12.53 -5.90
CA THR A 46 -2.54 11.89 -5.47
C THR A 46 -2.29 10.59 -4.70
N ASP A 47 -1.27 9.82 -5.08
CA ASP A 47 -0.83 8.63 -4.35
C ASP A 47 -0.32 9.03 -2.95
N ARG A 48 0.57 10.04 -2.90
CA ARG A 48 1.11 10.59 -1.64
C ARG A 48 0.01 11.13 -0.74
N LEU A 49 -0.90 11.93 -1.28
CA LEU A 49 -2.02 12.49 -0.52
C LEU A 49 -2.89 11.39 0.08
N THR A 50 -3.17 10.32 -0.65
CA THR A 50 -3.95 9.18 -0.16
C THR A 50 -3.22 8.45 0.97
N LEU A 51 -1.96 8.07 0.74
CA LEU A 51 -1.17 7.28 1.69
C LEU A 51 -0.85 8.06 2.97
N GLU A 52 -0.26 9.25 2.82
CA GLU A 52 0.24 10.05 3.93
C GLU A 52 -0.91 10.61 4.78
N THR A 53 -2.12 10.78 4.21
CA THR A 53 -3.30 11.18 4.99
C THR A 53 -3.79 10.06 5.90
N GLU A 54 -3.85 8.82 5.42
CA GLU A 54 -4.22 7.67 6.26
C GLU A 54 -3.21 7.48 7.39
N GLU A 55 -1.90 7.52 7.06
CA GLU A 55 -0.83 7.45 8.05
C GLU A 55 -0.86 8.60 9.07
N TYR A 56 -1.24 9.81 8.64
CA TYR A 56 -1.42 10.94 9.53
C TYR A 56 -2.58 10.72 10.51
N ILE A 57 -3.75 10.30 9.99
CA ILE A 57 -4.96 10.05 10.78
C ILE A 57 -4.70 8.95 11.81
N ASN A 58 -4.16 7.82 11.37
CA ASN A 58 -3.87 6.68 12.24
C ASN A 58 -2.60 6.84 13.09
N GLY A 59 -1.76 7.83 12.77
CA GLY A 59 -0.55 8.16 13.50
C GLY A 59 -0.70 9.37 14.43
N VAL A 60 -0.10 10.49 14.03
CA VAL A 60 0.05 11.66 14.92
C VAL A 60 -1.27 12.36 15.25
N MET A 61 -2.28 12.30 14.37
CA MET A 61 -3.57 12.95 14.58
C MET A 61 -4.35 12.33 15.74
N LYS A 62 -4.29 10.99 15.92
CA LYS A 62 -4.97 10.28 17.02
C LYS A 62 -4.68 10.86 18.41
N LYS A 63 -3.47 11.40 18.62
CA LYS A 63 -3.09 12.03 19.90
C LYS A 63 -3.88 13.31 20.18
N LYS A 64 -4.36 13.98 19.14
CA LYS A 64 -5.15 15.21 19.21
C LYS A 64 -6.65 14.95 19.16
N LEU A 65 -7.07 13.90 18.44
CA LEU A 65 -8.47 13.55 18.22
C LEU A 65 -8.72 12.05 18.51
N PRO A 66 -8.78 11.65 19.80
CA PRO A 66 -8.94 10.27 20.23
C PRO A 66 -10.29 9.64 19.84
N GLU A 67 -11.28 10.46 19.46
CA GLU A 67 -12.57 10.06 18.92
C GLU A 67 -12.42 9.24 17.62
N THR A 68 -11.31 9.37 16.89
CA THR A 68 -11.11 8.65 15.62
C THR A 68 -10.66 7.19 15.85
N GLY A 69 -11.43 6.26 15.33
CA GLY A 69 -11.14 4.82 15.28
C GLY A 69 -10.02 4.47 14.30
N GLN A 70 -9.58 3.21 14.32
CA GLN A 70 -8.48 2.71 13.48
C GLN A 70 -8.92 2.39 12.06
N ASP A 71 -10.22 2.16 11.84
CA ASP A 71 -10.78 1.92 10.52
C ASP A 71 -10.97 3.23 9.76
N VAL A 72 -10.00 3.48 8.89
CA VAL A 72 -9.88 4.69 8.09
C VAL A 72 -9.66 4.27 6.65
N LYS A 73 -10.54 4.72 5.77
CA LYS A 73 -10.42 4.54 4.33
C LYS A 73 -10.32 5.90 3.67
N VAL A 74 -9.17 6.17 3.04
CA VAL A 74 -8.93 7.36 2.25
C VAL A 74 -9.06 7.02 0.77
N MET A 75 -9.81 7.82 0.03
CA MET A 75 -9.94 7.73 -1.42
C MET A 75 -9.69 9.10 -2.02
N CYS A 76 -8.71 9.21 -2.93
CA CYS A 76 -8.54 10.41 -3.74
C CYS A 76 -8.93 10.12 -5.20
N SER A 77 -9.81 10.95 -5.74
CA SER A 77 -10.11 11.01 -7.17
C SER A 77 -9.51 12.28 -7.75
N ARG A 78 -8.76 12.16 -8.84
CA ARG A 78 -8.18 13.30 -9.55
C ARG A 78 -8.69 13.36 -10.99
N VAL A 79 -9.22 14.51 -11.38
CA VAL A 79 -9.57 14.85 -12.76
C VAL A 79 -8.85 16.15 -13.10
N ASP A 80 -7.88 16.06 -14.01
CA ASP A 80 -6.98 17.16 -14.35
C ASP A 80 -6.28 17.77 -13.12
N ASP A 81 -6.63 18.99 -12.73
CA ASP A 81 -6.12 19.70 -11.55
C ASP A 81 -7.02 19.54 -10.32
N LYS A 82 -8.19 18.92 -10.44
CA LYS A 82 -9.15 18.79 -9.34
C LYS A 82 -8.96 17.49 -8.58
N ILE A 83 -8.70 17.58 -7.28
CA ILE A 83 -8.57 16.44 -6.37
C ILE A 83 -9.72 16.47 -5.37
N THR A 84 -10.55 15.43 -5.36
CA THR A 84 -11.52 15.17 -4.28
C THR A 84 -10.99 14.04 -3.42
N MET A 85 -10.69 14.34 -2.15
CA MET A 85 -10.37 13.35 -1.13
C MET A 85 -11.60 13.06 -0.29
N THR A 86 -12.05 11.81 -0.28
CA THR A 86 -13.12 11.32 0.58
C THR A 86 -12.54 10.40 1.65
N ILE A 87 -12.89 10.64 2.90
CA ILE A 87 -12.44 9.85 4.05
C ILE A 87 -13.65 9.23 4.73
N ALA A 88 -13.63 7.91 4.90
CA ALA A 88 -14.51 7.21 5.83
C ALA A 88 -13.69 6.85 7.06
N CYS A 89 -14.07 7.35 8.22
CA CYS A 89 -13.37 7.19 9.49
C CYS A 89 -14.38 6.78 10.56
N ALA A 90 -14.23 5.57 11.08
CA ALA A 90 -15.02 5.12 12.22
C ALA A 90 -14.78 6.03 13.41
N MET A 91 -15.83 6.39 14.15
CA MET A 91 -15.73 7.24 15.33
C MET A 91 -16.07 6.42 16.59
N VAL A 92 -15.28 6.52 17.64
CA VAL A 92 -15.41 5.69 18.85
C VAL A 92 -16.41 6.32 19.83
N ASP A 93 -17.54 5.64 20.04
CA ASP A 93 -18.72 6.14 20.73
C ASP A 93 -18.46 6.58 22.18
N LYS A 94 -17.58 5.89 22.91
CA LYS A 94 -17.26 6.21 24.31
C LYS A 94 -16.66 7.60 24.51
N TYR A 95 -16.12 8.19 23.44
CA TYR A 95 -15.58 9.56 23.43
C TYR A 95 -16.59 10.59 22.90
N ILE A 96 -17.77 10.16 22.45
CA ILE A 96 -18.77 10.98 21.78
C ILE A 96 -20.08 10.93 22.57
N PRO A 97 -20.29 11.86 23.52
CA PRO A 97 -21.46 11.82 24.41
C PRO A 97 -22.78 12.13 23.71
N ASP A 98 -22.75 12.86 22.59
CA ASP A 98 -23.95 13.31 21.89
C ASP A 98 -23.69 13.63 20.41
N PRO A 99 -24.76 13.79 19.59
CA PRO A 99 -24.64 14.12 18.18
C PRO A 99 -23.94 15.45 17.86
N SER A 100 -23.93 16.41 18.78
CA SER A 100 -23.24 17.70 18.57
C SER A 100 -21.74 17.51 18.72
N HIS A 101 -21.31 16.69 19.69
CA HIS A 101 -19.89 16.31 19.84
C HIS A 101 -19.37 15.54 18.62
N TYR A 102 -20.18 14.62 18.05
CA TYR A 102 -19.81 13.94 16.81
C TYR A 102 -19.49 14.94 15.69
N ARG A 103 -20.39 15.91 15.45
CA ARG A 103 -20.20 16.93 14.41
C ARG A 103 -18.95 17.78 14.68
N SER A 104 -18.74 18.18 15.93
CA SER A 104 -17.53 18.91 16.32
C SER A 104 -16.26 18.11 16.08
N ALA A 105 -16.27 16.79 16.33
CA ALA A 105 -15.13 15.93 16.04
C ALA A 105 -14.85 15.82 14.53
N ILE A 106 -15.91 15.74 13.70
CA ILE A 106 -15.77 15.75 12.23
C ILE A 106 -15.20 17.08 11.73
N GLU A 107 -15.65 18.22 12.27
CA GLU A 107 -15.12 19.56 11.94
C GLU A 107 -13.64 19.68 12.34
N GLN A 108 -13.27 19.24 13.55
CA GLN A 108 -11.87 19.23 13.98
C GLN A 108 -11.00 18.32 13.11
N MET A 109 -11.52 17.16 12.69
CA MET A 109 -10.84 16.27 11.76
C MET A 109 -10.66 16.95 10.40
N TYR A 110 -11.68 17.65 9.90
CA TYR A 110 -11.63 18.37 8.64
C TYR A 110 -10.49 19.40 8.62
N ASP A 111 -10.36 20.21 9.66
CA ASP A 111 -9.30 21.22 9.77
C ASP A 111 -7.91 20.57 9.84
N LEU A 112 -7.75 19.57 10.72
CA LEU A 112 -6.47 18.86 10.90
C LEU A 112 -6.00 18.14 9.64
N VAL A 113 -6.92 17.52 8.91
CA VAL A 113 -6.62 16.81 7.66
C VAL A 113 -6.35 17.80 6.53
N THR A 114 -7.11 18.89 6.45
CA THR A 114 -6.87 19.95 5.46
C THR A 114 -5.47 20.54 5.62
N ASP A 115 -5.07 20.88 6.85
CA ASP A 115 -3.73 21.39 7.13
C ASP A 115 -2.61 20.39 6.75
N ASN A 116 -2.85 19.09 6.94
CA ASN A 116 -1.92 18.04 6.53
C ASN A 116 -1.86 17.91 5.00
N ALA A 117 -3.02 17.87 4.34
CA ALA A 117 -3.15 17.77 2.90
C ALA A 117 -2.44 18.92 2.18
N LEU A 118 -2.62 20.17 2.64
CA LEU A 118 -1.98 21.34 2.05
C LEU A 118 -0.45 21.28 2.15
N LYS A 119 0.12 20.67 3.20
CA LYS A 119 1.57 20.45 3.31
C LYS A 119 2.08 19.40 2.33
N ILE A 120 1.28 18.37 2.07
CA ILE A 120 1.62 17.31 1.11
C ILE A 120 1.56 17.86 -0.31
N ILE A 121 0.52 18.64 -0.62
CA ILE A 121 0.31 19.33 -1.91
C ILE A 121 1.45 20.32 -2.18
N GLY A 122 1.87 21.10 -1.18
CA GLY A 122 2.93 22.08 -1.35
C GLY A 122 2.55 23.14 -2.38
N ASP A 123 3.42 23.35 -3.37
CA ASP A 123 3.26 24.36 -4.42
C ASP A 123 2.51 23.85 -5.67
N GLU A 124 2.01 22.61 -5.65
CA GLU A 124 1.25 22.03 -6.77
C GLU A 124 -0.07 22.79 -7.00
N ASN A 125 -0.32 23.21 -8.24
CA ASN A 125 -1.54 23.93 -8.60
C ASN A 125 -2.70 22.95 -8.80
N VAL A 126 -3.38 22.60 -7.71
CA VAL A 126 -4.55 21.71 -7.69
C VAL A 126 -5.73 22.33 -6.92
N ASP A 127 -6.94 22.09 -7.41
CA ASP A 127 -8.19 22.41 -6.74
C ASP A 127 -8.56 21.24 -5.81
N TYR A 128 -8.32 21.42 -4.51
CA TYR A 128 -8.48 20.38 -3.50
C TYR A 128 -9.80 20.51 -2.74
N LYS A 129 -10.54 19.39 -2.65
CA LYS A 129 -11.77 19.24 -1.86
C LYS A 129 -11.64 18.06 -0.91
N LEU A 130 -12.02 18.26 0.35
CA LEU A 130 -12.14 17.22 1.38
C LEU A 130 -13.60 16.91 1.67
N GLU A 131 -13.92 15.63 1.80
CA GLU A 131 -15.20 15.15 2.31
C GLU A 131 -14.95 14.05 3.35
N ILE A 132 -15.66 14.10 4.48
CA ILE A 132 -15.51 13.14 5.58
C ILE A 132 -16.87 12.52 5.87
N ASN A 133 -16.90 11.19 6.05
CA ASN A 133 -18.07 10.40 6.42
C ASN A 133 -19.32 10.76 5.61
N THR A 134 -19.19 10.77 4.28
CA THR A 134 -20.27 11.16 3.34
C THR A 134 -21.51 10.28 3.40
N GLY A 135 -21.46 9.15 4.11
CA GLY A 135 -22.61 8.29 4.40
C GLY A 135 -23.46 8.75 5.59
N ASP A 136 -23.00 9.74 6.37
CA ASP A 136 -23.75 10.28 7.49
C ASP A 136 -25.04 10.96 7.04
N ASN A 137 -26.08 10.85 7.87
CA ASN A 137 -27.35 11.56 7.70
C ASN A 137 -27.83 12.09 9.05
N TYR A 138 -27.44 13.33 9.31
CA TYR A 138 -27.69 14.04 10.56
C TYR A 138 -29.16 14.28 10.89
N ASP A 139 -30.03 14.41 9.88
CA ASP A 139 -31.47 14.59 10.07
C ASP A 139 -32.15 13.28 10.51
N ASN A 140 -31.61 12.15 10.05
CA ASN A 140 -32.09 10.81 10.38
C ASN A 140 -31.30 10.14 11.53
N GLY A 141 -30.34 10.84 12.13
CA GLY A 141 -29.51 10.31 13.21
C GLY A 141 -28.56 9.18 12.79
N VAL A 142 -28.15 9.16 11.51
CA VAL A 142 -27.18 8.20 10.98
C VAL A 142 -25.78 8.79 11.11
N TYR A 143 -24.92 8.13 11.88
CA TYR A 143 -23.54 8.52 12.17
C TYR A 143 -22.64 7.29 12.03
N TYR A 144 -21.41 7.46 11.56
CA TYR A 144 -20.42 6.39 11.57
C TYR A 144 -19.78 6.17 12.95
N LEU A 145 -20.60 5.73 13.91
CA LEU A 145 -20.18 5.38 15.27
C LEU A 145 -19.83 3.90 15.40
N THR A 146 -18.83 3.61 16.23
CA THR A 146 -18.36 2.27 16.58
C THR A 146 -17.98 2.19 18.06
N CYS A 147 -18.11 1.02 18.68
CA CYS A 147 -17.61 0.73 20.03
C CYS A 147 -16.10 0.54 20.04
N THR A 148 -15.57 -0.15 19.02
CA THR A 148 -14.19 -0.67 19.00
C THR A 148 -13.24 0.17 18.15
N GLY A 149 -13.78 1.05 17.29
CA GLY A 149 -13.02 1.79 16.28
C GLY A 149 -12.87 1.09 14.93
N LEU A 150 -13.58 -0.02 14.71
CA LEU A 150 -13.52 -0.86 13.50
C LEU A 150 -14.92 -1.23 13.00
N SER A 151 -15.21 -1.11 11.70
CA SER A 151 -16.54 -1.45 11.16
C SER A 151 -16.89 -2.94 11.23
N GLN A 152 -15.87 -3.80 11.38
CA GLN A 152 -16.01 -5.24 11.52
C GLN A 152 -16.91 -5.66 12.69
N GLU A 153 -17.09 -4.81 13.70
CA GLU A 153 -18.04 -5.08 14.80
C GLU A 153 -19.52 -5.07 14.35
N MET A 154 -19.82 -4.45 13.19
CA MET A 154 -21.17 -4.31 12.63
C MET A 154 -21.40 -5.15 11.37
N GLY A 155 -20.57 -6.18 11.14
CA GLY A 155 -20.78 -7.18 10.09
C GLY A 155 -20.04 -6.92 8.78
N ASP A 156 -19.11 -5.96 8.75
CA ASP A 156 -18.15 -5.84 7.65
C ASP A 156 -17.09 -6.94 7.72
N ASP A 157 -16.86 -7.62 6.60
CA ASP A 157 -15.91 -8.74 6.50
C ASP A 157 -14.57 -8.33 5.89
N GLY A 158 -13.48 -8.94 6.37
CA GLY A 158 -12.12 -8.78 5.85
C GLY A 158 -11.52 -10.09 5.34
N SER A 159 -10.72 -10.02 4.27
CA SER A 159 -9.89 -11.16 3.84
C SER A 159 -8.56 -10.71 3.23
N VAL A 160 -7.55 -11.57 3.38
CA VAL A 160 -6.18 -11.31 2.88
C VAL A 160 -6.20 -11.05 1.37
N GLY A 161 -5.47 -10.02 0.94
CA GLY A 161 -5.33 -9.67 -0.48
C GLY A 161 -6.45 -8.82 -1.06
N ARG A 162 -7.44 -8.41 -0.27
CA ARG A 162 -8.57 -7.56 -0.71
C ARG A 162 -8.38 -6.06 -0.46
N GLY A 163 -7.28 -5.66 0.18
CA GLY A 163 -6.95 -4.26 0.42
C GLY A 163 -5.82 -3.75 -0.48
N ASN A 164 -4.95 -2.95 0.10
CA ASN A 164 -3.79 -2.34 -0.55
C ASN A 164 -2.82 -3.36 -1.16
N ARG A 165 -2.01 -2.89 -2.13
CA ARG A 165 -0.85 -3.63 -2.64
C ARG A 165 0.37 -3.41 -1.74
N CYS A 166 1.50 -4.04 -2.03
CA CYS A 166 2.73 -3.93 -1.22
C CYS A 166 3.25 -2.50 -1.02
N ASN A 167 2.81 -1.58 -1.87
CA ASN A 167 3.17 -0.18 -1.87
C ASN A 167 2.28 0.66 -0.91
N GLY A 168 1.22 0.08 -0.33
CA GLY A 168 0.33 0.81 0.58
C GLY A 168 -0.95 1.34 -0.06
N LEU A 169 -1.17 1.09 -1.36
CA LEU A 169 -2.23 1.75 -2.12
C LEU A 169 -2.97 0.77 -3.04
N ILE A 170 -4.15 1.20 -3.49
CA ILE A 170 -4.87 0.64 -4.63
C ILE A 170 -4.89 1.69 -5.73
N THR A 171 -4.13 1.46 -6.81
CA THR A 171 -3.88 2.45 -7.85
C THR A 171 -4.34 1.95 -9.22
N PRO A 172 -5.62 2.12 -9.58
CA PRO A 172 -6.18 1.54 -10.80
C PRO A 172 -5.54 2.07 -12.10
N TYR A 173 -4.90 3.24 -12.06
CA TYR A 173 -4.18 3.84 -13.19
C TYR A 173 -2.70 3.41 -13.28
N ARG A 174 -2.25 2.52 -12.38
CA ARG A 174 -0.92 1.92 -12.40
C ARG A 174 -1.03 0.41 -12.59
N PRO A 175 0.00 -0.24 -13.15
CA PRO A 175 0.09 -1.69 -13.12
C PRO A 175 0.11 -2.19 -11.66
N MET A 176 -0.61 -3.27 -11.39
CA MET A 176 -0.65 -3.89 -10.06
C MET A 176 -0.50 -5.41 -10.18
N SER A 177 0.09 -6.03 -9.15
CA SER A 177 0.00 -7.48 -8.95
C SER A 177 -1.25 -7.80 -8.13
N MET A 178 -1.95 -8.88 -8.53
CA MET A 178 -3.05 -9.43 -7.75
C MET A 178 -2.56 -10.36 -6.63
N GLU A 179 -1.26 -10.66 -6.57
CA GLU A 179 -0.66 -11.42 -5.49
C GLU A 179 -0.86 -10.70 -4.15
N ALA A 180 -1.56 -11.35 -3.23
CA ALA A 180 -1.49 -10.97 -1.82
C ALA A 180 -0.05 -11.22 -1.33
N THR A 181 0.51 -10.32 -0.54
CA THR A 181 1.86 -10.41 0.04
C THR A 181 1.83 -10.89 1.49
N SER A 182 0.82 -10.47 2.25
CA SER A 182 0.61 -10.81 3.66
C SER A 182 0.37 -12.32 3.85
N GLY A 183 0.95 -12.89 4.91
CA GLY A 183 0.83 -14.31 5.25
C GLY A 183 1.71 -15.27 4.45
N LYS A 184 2.33 -14.84 3.35
CA LYS A 184 3.21 -15.70 2.54
C LYS A 184 4.63 -15.79 3.09
N ASN A 185 5.26 -16.95 2.86
CA ASN A 185 6.63 -17.26 3.26
C ASN A 185 7.63 -16.27 2.61
N PRO A 186 8.48 -15.59 3.39
CA PRO A 186 9.44 -14.61 2.86
C PRO A 186 10.65 -15.21 2.15
N ILE A 187 10.81 -16.54 2.12
CA ILE A 187 12.02 -17.19 1.57
C ILE A 187 11.82 -17.63 0.11
N THR A 188 10.72 -18.31 -0.20
CA THR A 188 10.49 -18.92 -1.53
C THR A 188 9.25 -18.39 -2.25
N HIS A 189 8.38 -17.63 -1.57
CA HIS A 189 7.13 -17.19 -2.18
C HIS A 189 7.34 -15.92 -3.01
N ILE A 190 7.53 -16.11 -4.31
CA ILE A 190 7.87 -15.03 -5.25
C ILE A 190 6.80 -13.93 -5.32
N GLY A 191 5.51 -14.27 -5.17
CA GLY A 191 4.44 -13.27 -5.12
C GLY A 191 4.62 -12.24 -4.01
N LYS A 192 5.29 -12.60 -2.90
CA LYS A 192 5.67 -11.66 -1.85
C LYS A 192 6.98 -10.96 -2.17
N ILE A 193 8.03 -11.75 -2.41
CA ILE A 193 9.40 -11.27 -2.59
C ILE A 193 9.49 -10.32 -3.78
N TYR A 194 8.95 -10.69 -4.93
CA TYR A 194 9.01 -9.88 -6.14
C TYR A 194 8.19 -8.61 -6.04
N ASN A 195 7.08 -8.59 -5.29
CA ASN A 195 6.33 -7.34 -5.09
C ASN A 195 7.17 -6.34 -4.28
N VAL A 196 7.77 -6.80 -3.17
CA VAL A 196 8.66 -5.96 -2.35
C VAL A 196 9.90 -5.52 -3.15
N MET A 197 10.56 -6.45 -3.83
CA MET A 197 11.76 -6.16 -4.63
C MET A 197 11.46 -5.21 -5.79
N SER A 198 10.33 -5.39 -6.49
CA SER A 198 9.95 -4.48 -7.59
C SER A 198 9.74 -3.06 -7.10
N LYS A 199 9.17 -2.88 -5.89
CA LYS A 199 9.03 -1.56 -5.26
C LYS A 199 10.40 -0.94 -4.97
N ILE A 200 11.30 -1.70 -4.33
CA ILE A 200 12.65 -1.23 -3.98
C ILE A 200 13.43 -0.82 -5.24
N ILE A 201 13.46 -1.68 -6.27
CA ILE A 201 14.11 -1.37 -7.54
C ILE A 201 13.52 -0.10 -8.16
N ALA A 202 12.19 0.05 -8.19
CA ALA A 202 11.56 1.23 -8.75
C ALA A 202 11.99 2.51 -8.00
N GLU A 203 12.01 2.47 -6.66
CA GLU A 203 12.42 3.59 -5.81
C GLU A 203 13.89 3.98 -6.01
N GLU A 204 14.80 3.01 -6.12
CA GLU A 204 16.22 3.29 -6.35
C GLU A 204 16.49 3.80 -7.76
N VAL A 205 15.84 3.23 -8.78
CA VAL A 205 15.98 3.73 -10.17
C VAL A 205 15.40 5.14 -10.30
N ALA A 206 14.28 5.44 -9.64
CA ALA A 206 13.71 6.78 -9.66
C ALA A 206 14.65 7.86 -9.09
N GLN A 207 15.61 7.49 -8.22
CA GLN A 207 16.63 8.41 -7.72
C GLN A 207 17.78 8.68 -8.71
N LYS A 208 17.90 7.86 -9.77
CA LYS A 208 18.93 7.98 -10.81
C LYS A 208 18.43 8.64 -12.10
N VAL A 209 17.11 8.66 -12.28
CA VAL A 209 16.43 9.22 -13.45
C VAL A 209 15.91 10.63 -13.11
N THR A 210 15.57 11.42 -14.13
CA THR A 210 14.87 12.69 -13.94
C THR A 210 13.60 12.53 -13.09
N ASN A 211 13.28 13.55 -12.28
CA ASN A 211 12.12 13.57 -11.39
C ASN A 211 10.77 13.62 -12.15
N GLU A 212 10.80 13.89 -13.45
CA GLU A 212 9.61 13.86 -14.32
C GLU A 212 9.27 12.45 -14.80
N ALA A 213 10.17 11.47 -14.64
CA ALA A 213 9.96 10.11 -15.08
C ALA A 213 9.30 9.25 -14.00
N GLU A 214 8.46 8.33 -14.44
CA GLU A 214 7.92 7.27 -13.60
C GLU A 214 8.54 5.93 -13.99
N ILE A 215 9.03 5.22 -12.99
CA ILE A 215 9.61 3.89 -13.13
C ILE A 215 8.57 2.85 -12.79
N ARG A 216 8.39 1.86 -13.67
CA ARG A 216 7.53 0.69 -13.45
C ARG A 216 8.33 -0.58 -13.58
N VAL A 217 8.37 -1.38 -12.53
CA VAL A 217 9.11 -2.64 -12.46
C VAL A 217 8.13 -3.81 -12.40
N ARG A 218 8.39 -4.85 -13.21
CA ARG A 218 7.67 -6.12 -13.17
C ARG A 218 8.67 -7.26 -13.19
N LEU A 219 8.58 -8.14 -12.20
CA LEU A 219 9.38 -9.37 -12.13
C LEU A 219 8.45 -10.56 -12.27
N LEU A 220 8.69 -11.43 -13.24
CA LEU A 220 7.93 -12.65 -13.50
C LEU A 220 8.79 -13.86 -13.18
N SER A 221 8.28 -14.76 -12.34
CA SER A 221 8.94 -16.02 -12.01
C SER A 221 8.44 -17.17 -12.88
N GLN A 222 9.12 -18.31 -12.79
CA GLN A 222 8.63 -19.60 -13.25
C GLN A 222 8.89 -20.64 -12.14
N ILE A 223 7.87 -21.43 -11.80
CA ILE A 223 7.96 -22.43 -10.72
C ILE A 223 9.16 -23.37 -10.93
N GLY A 224 9.91 -23.62 -9.86
CA GLY A 224 11.10 -24.49 -9.86
C GLY A 224 12.38 -23.84 -10.42
N LYS A 225 12.34 -22.58 -10.85
CA LYS A 225 13.55 -21.80 -11.17
C LYS A 225 14.12 -21.10 -9.92
N PRO A 226 15.42 -20.78 -9.87
CA PRO A 226 15.99 -19.98 -8.78
C PRO A 226 15.25 -18.66 -8.62
N VAL A 227 14.98 -18.24 -7.38
CA VAL A 227 14.31 -16.95 -7.10
C VAL A 227 15.11 -15.72 -7.56
N SER A 228 16.42 -15.87 -7.77
CA SER A 228 17.29 -14.83 -8.34
C SER A 228 17.22 -14.76 -9.88
N GLN A 229 16.54 -15.71 -10.54
CA GLN A 229 16.49 -15.82 -12.00
C GLN A 229 15.04 -15.72 -12.50
N PRO A 230 14.46 -14.52 -12.55
CA PRO A 230 13.13 -14.32 -13.10
C PRO A 230 13.10 -14.73 -14.58
N LEU A 231 11.97 -15.25 -15.03
CA LEU A 231 11.70 -15.48 -16.45
C LEU A 231 11.73 -14.16 -17.23
N ASN A 232 11.29 -13.07 -16.60
CA ASN A 232 11.41 -11.72 -17.15
C ASN A 232 11.56 -10.69 -16.03
N ALA A 233 12.49 -9.76 -16.22
CA ALA A 233 12.61 -8.54 -15.43
C ALA A 233 12.41 -7.34 -16.36
N SER A 234 11.27 -6.67 -16.24
CA SER A 234 10.91 -5.51 -17.06
C SER A 234 10.97 -4.24 -16.22
N ILE A 235 11.79 -3.29 -16.64
CA ILE A 235 11.85 -1.94 -16.07
C ILE A 235 11.45 -0.95 -17.17
N GLN A 236 10.39 -0.19 -16.94
CA GLN A 236 9.92 0.83 -17.86
C GLN A 236 10.20 2.22 -17.28
N ILE A 237 10.91 3.05 -18.04
CA ILE A 237 11.08 4.47 -17.77
C ILE A 237 9.97 5.19 -18.56
N VAL A 238 8.96 5.70 -17.87
CA VAL A 238 7.81 6.39 -18.45
C VAL A 238 8.08 7.88 -18.38
N LEU A 239 8.49 8.45 -19.51
CA LEU A 239 8.80 9.87 -19.69
C LEU A 239 8.39 10.28 -21.12
N PRO A 240 7.77 11.46 -21.33
CA PRO A 240 7.51 11.98 -22.67
C PRO A 240 8.79 12.05 -23.51
N ASP A 241 8.72 11.61 -24.76
CA ASP A 241 9.87 11.60 -25.69
C ASP A 241 11.14 10.90 -25.16
N ALA A 242 11.01 9.96 -24.21
CA ALA A 242 12.15 9.29 -23.55
C ALA A 242 13.22 8.77 -24.54
N GLU A 243 12.81 8.18 -25.66
CA GLU A 243 13.72 7.62 -26.68
C GLU A 243 14.63 8.67 -27.36
N LYS A 244 14.31 9.96 -27.23
CA LYS A 244 15.14 11.08 -27.73
C LYS A 244 16.03 11.67 -26.63
N ASP A 245 15.84 11.29 -25.37
CA ASP A 245 16.63 11.83 -24.27
C ASP A 245 18.08 11.29 -24.34
N PRO A 246 19.11 12.16 -24.39
CA PRO A 246 20.49 11.71 -24.49
C PRO A 246 20.97 10.90 -23.27
N HIS A 247 20.29 11.00 -22.12
CA HIS A 247 20.65 10.28 -20.89
C HIS A 247 20.03 8.89 -20.80
N LEU A 248 19.09 8.52 -21.69
CA LEU A 248 18.35 7.26 -21.61
C LEU A 248 19.26 6.04 -21.56
N ALA A 249 20.36 6.03 -22.32
CA ALA A 249 21.31 4.93 -22.30
C ALA A 249 21.97 4.75 -20.92
N GLY A 250 22.31 5.84 -20.25
CA GLY A 250 22.84 5.83 -18.88
C GLY A 250 21.79 5.33 -17.89
N TRP A 251 20.56 5.83 -17.97
CA TRP A 251 19.46 5.39 -17.12
C TRP A 251 19.14 3.90 -17.27
N ARG A 252 19.21 3.35 -18.49
CA ARG A 252 19.04 1.91 -18.73
C ARG A 252 20.15 1.11 -18.03
N SER A 253 21.40 1.53 -18.18
CA SER A 253 22.55 0.88 -17.54
C SER A 253 22.47 0.90 -16.01
N ASP A 254 22.04 2.03 -15.43
CA ASP A 254 21.84 2.15 -13.98
C ASP A 254 20.70 1.23 -13.51
N ALA A 255 19.59 1.21 -14.25
CA ALA A 255 18.43 0.38 -13.92
C ALA A 255 18.74 -1.12 -13.99
N GLU A 256 19.48 -1.56 -15.00
CA GLU A 256 19.98 -2.93 -15.12
C GLU A 256 20.88 -3.30 -13.94
N SER A 257 21.85 -2.44 -13.62
CA SER A 257 22.79 -2.67 -12.49
C SER A 257 22.07 -2.78 -11.14
N ILE A 258 21.06 -1.93 -10.90
CA ILE A 258 20.24 -1.96 -9.68
C ILE A 258 19.45 -3.26 -9.61
N ALA A 259 18.80 -3.67 -10.70
CA ALA A 259 18.01 -4.88 -10.72
C ALA A 259 18.88 -6.14 -10.56
N GLU A 260 20.03 -6.22 -11.22
CA GLU A 260 21.01 -7.29 -11.04
C GLU A 260 21.45 -7.40 -9.59
N TYR A 261 21.79 -6.27 -8.94
CA TYR A 261 22.16 -6.27 -7.52
C TYR A 261 21.05 -6.86 -6.65
N TRP A 262 19.80 -6.44 -6.81
CA TRP A 262 18.70 -6.95 -5.97
C TRP A 262 18.36 -8.41 -6.27
N LEU A 263 18.50 -8.86 -7.52
CA LEU A 263 18.33 -10.27 -7.90
C LEU A 263 19.44 -11.16 -7.34
N ASP A 264 20.69 -10.67 -7.28
CA ASP A 264 21.81 -11.39 -6.66
C ASP A 264 21.73 -11.40 -5.13
N ASN A 265 20.93 -10.51 -4.55
CA ASN A 265 20.80 -10.32 -3.09
C ASN A 265 19.33 -10.48 -2.62
N VAL A 266 18.63 -11.50 -3.13
CA VAL A 266 17.22 -11.77 -2.77
C VAL A 266 17.05 -12.01 -1.26
N ASP A 267 18.04 -12.60 -0.62
CA ASP A 267 18.11 -12.84 0.83
C ASP A 267 17.94 -11.55 1.63
N LYS A 268 18.52 -10.44 1.18
CA LYS A 268 18.32 -9.13 1.83
C LYS A 268 16.85 -8.70 1.82
N VAL A 269 16.13 -8.98 0.73
CA VAL A 269 14.68 -8.70 0.66
C VAL A 269 13.92 -9.58 1.66
N SER A 270 14.29 -10.85 1.77
CA SER A 270 13.73 -11.77 2.77
C SER A 270 13.98 -11.26 4.20
N ASP A 271 15.20 -10.85 4.52
CA ASP A 271 15.57 -10.30 5.84
C ASP A 271 14.80 -9.03 6.15
N MET A 272 14.68 -8.11 5.19
CA MET A 272 13.88 -6.88 5.35
C MET A 272 12.41 -7.20 5.66
N ILE A 273 11.83 -8.22 5.01
CA ILE A 273 10.46 -8.67 5.28
C ILE A 273 10.34 -9.28 6.69
N ILE A 274 11.30 -10.13 7.09
CA ILE A 274 11.31 -10.79 8.40
C ILE A 274 11.46 -9.76 9.53
N ASP A 275 12.33 -8.76 9.33
CA ASP A 275 12.57 -7.68 10.29
C ASP A 275 11.44 -6.63 10.33
N GLY A 276 10.42 -6.73 9.47
CA GLY A 276 9.34 -5.76 9.39
C GLY A 276 9.79 -4.38 8.89
N LYS A 277 10.91 -4.29 8.18
CA LYS A 277 11.49 -3.03 7.66
C LYS A 277 10.88 -2.58 6.33
N VAL A 278 10.08 -3.43 5.71
CA VAL A 278 9.39 -3.14 4.46
C VAL A 278 7.89 -3.31 4.62
N ARG A 279 7.18 -2.41 3.94
CA ARG A 279 5.74 -2.48 3.80
C ARG A 279 5.34 -3.72 3.01
N THR A 280 4.25 -4.36 3.43
CA THR A 280 3.63 -5.46 2.68
C THR A 280 2.20 -5.15 2.25
N PHE A 281 1.56 -4.10 2.77
CA PHE A 281 0.25 -3.60 2.37
C PHE A 281 0.08 -2.14 2.79
#